data_AF-A0A177ATL7-F1
#
_entry.id   AF-A0A177ATL7-F1
#
_cell.length_a   1.000
_cell.length_b   1.000
_cell.length_c   1.000
_cell.angle_alpha   90.00
_cell.angle_beta   90.00
_cell.angle_gamma   90.00
#
_symmetry.space_group_name_H-M   'P 1'
#
loop_
_entity.id
_entity.type
_entity.pdbx_description
1 polymer ?
#
loop_
_entity_poly.entity_id
_entity_poly.type
_entity_poly.pdbx_seq_one_letter_code
_entity_poly.pdbx_strand_id
1 'polypeptide(L)'
;MVVNPKPTRMIDCNELYNKFNYFCKYFYCPNEILIIDCRSFSEYEEGHIINSIHMKSNDDELLIPYGKRIEIIPNIIIYDNNCEDIMLSKGGYEEFSARFPFMRTTKMIYTLCELSEIPSYPYEIIPNSLYIGNFEQATATYVQKNLRINVHVNCTNKIGSYISESENLLQLNISDSDEDIYSKIETCNNFIEIHLRQFHRILIFSDNGVGRSAIFVLGFLMNLYKISYE
;
A
#
# COMPACT_ATOMS: atom_id res chain seq x y z
N MET A 1 -27.97 19.55 17.37
CA MET A 1 -28.23 18.11 17.14
C MET A 1 -27.77 17.79 15.73
N VAL A 2 -26.55 17.28 15.59
CA VAL A 2 -26.04 16.82 14.29
C VAL A 2 -26.66 15.44 14.08
N VAL A 3 -27.60 15.35 13.15
CA VAL A 3 -28.20 14.08 12.76
C VAL A 3 -27.12 13.35 11.95
N ASN A 4 -26.42 12.42 12.58
CA ASN A 4 -25.56 11.49 11.85
C ASN A 4 -26.45 10.74 10.84
N PRO A 5 -26.19 10.88 9.53
CA PRO A 5 -27.05 10.24 8.54
C PRO A 5 -26.97 8.72 8.74
N LYS A 6 -28.13 8.09 8.95
CA LYS A 6 -28.25 6.64 9.05
C LYS A 6 -27.54 6.00 7.85
N PRO A 7 -26.68 4.99 8.05
CA PRO A 7 -25.99 4.35 6.95
C PRO A 7 -27.01 3.76 5.98
N THR A 8 -26.82 4.05 4.69
CA THR A 8 -27.89 3.96 3.69
C THR A 8 -28.04 2.54 3.13
N ARG A 9 -27.12 1.63 3.48
CA ARG A 9 -27.13 0.22 3.08
C ARG A 9 -26.14 -0.57 3.93
N MET A 10 -26.63 -1.67 4.52
CA MET A 10 -25.78 -2.67 5.18
C MET A 10 -25.15 -3.59 4.13
N ILE A 11 -23.90 -4.00 4.34
CA ILE A 11 -23.19 -4.93 3.45
C ILE A 11 -22.54 -6.06 4.26
N ASP A 12 -22.38 -7.23 3.65
CA ASP A 12 -21.72 -8.39 4.30
C ASP A 12 -20.18 -8.35 4.19
N CYS A 13 -19.50 -9.30 4.84
CA CYS A 13 -18.03 -9.28 5.00
C CYS A 13 -17.34 -9.45 3.64
N ASN A 14 -17.96 -10.24 2.76
CA ASN A 14 -17.47 -10.49 1.42
C ASN A 14 -17.72 -9.28 0.52
N GLU A 15 -18.87 -8.61 0.64
CA GLU A 15 -19.16 -7.37 -0.07
C GLU A 15 -18.23 -6.25 0.41
N LEU A 16 -17.92 -6.17 1.71
CA LEU A 16 -16.95 -5.22 2.26
C LEU A 16 -15.54 -5.51 1.77
N TYR A 17 -15.10 -6.76 1.80
CA TYR A 17 -13.81 -7.20 1.26
C TYR A 17 -13.72 -6.95 -0.25
N ASN A 18 -14.76 -7.26 -1.01
CA ASN A 18 -14.81 -7.02 -2.46
C ASN A 18 -14.82 -5.53 -2.79
N LYS A 19 -15.54 -4.71 -2.03
CA LYS A 19 -15.49 -3.25 -2.15
C LYS A 19 -14.12 -2.72 -1.76
N PHE A 20 -13.51 -3.25 -0.71
CA PHE A 20 -12.17 -2.90 -0.29
C PHE A 20 -11.16 -3.23 -1.39
N ASN A 21 -11.18 -4.44 -1.95
CA ASN A 21 -10.39 -4.82 -3.11
C ASN A 21 -10.70 -3.98 -4.36
N TYR A 22 -11.95 -3.57 -4.56
CA TYR A 22 -12.35 -2.69 -5.66
C TYR A 22 -11.83 -1.26 -5.49
N PHE A 23 -11.92 -0.69 -4.30
CA PHE A 23 -11.39 0.65 -3.99
C PHE A 23 -9.86 0.65 -3.98
N CYS A 24 -9.30 -0.46 -3.53
CA CYS A 24 -7.88 -0.70 -3.45
C CYS A 24 -7.41 -1.58 -4.62
N LYS A 25 -8.02 -1.43 -5.80
CA LYS A 25 -7.62 -2.10 -7.05
C LYS A 25 -6.16 -1.82 -7.45
N TYR A 26 -5.50 -0.96 -6.68
CA TYR A 26 -4.16 -0.43 -6.84
C TYR A 26 -3.28 -0.76 -5.63
N PHE A 27 -3.45 -1.95 -5.03
CA PHE A 27 -2.57 -2.45 -3.98
C PHE A 27 -1.20 -2.86 -4.54
N TYR A 28 -0.18 -2.01 -4.38
CA TYR A 28 1.20 -2.40 -4.67
C TYR A 28 1.83 -2.95 -3.41
N CYS A 29 2.04 -4.26 -3.38
CA CYS A 29 2.80 -4.91 -2.33
C CYS A 29 4.06 -5.58 -2.91
N PRO A 30 5.22 -4.91 -2.85
CA PRO A 30 6.44 -5.49 -3.41
C PRO A 30 6.87 -6.79 -2.71
N ASN A 31 6.33 -7.08 -1.52
CA ASN A 31 6.66 -8.26 -0.73
C ASN A 31 5.68 -9.44 -0.91
N GLU A 32 4.49 -9.20 -1.48
CA GLU A 32 3.43 -10.21 -1.66
C GLU A 32 3.10 -10.47 -3.14
N ILE A 33 3.82 -9.81 -4.05
CA ILE A 33 3.64 -9.94 -5.50
C ILE A 33 4.98 -10.29 -6.13
N LEU A 34 4.98 -11.32 -6.97
CA LEU A 34 6.10 -11.62 -7.85
C LEU A 34 5.81 -11.04 -9.23
N ILE A 35 6.66 -10.11 -9.69
CA ILE A 35 6.55 -9.56 -11.05
C ILE A 35 7.47 -10.35 -11.98
N ILE A 36 6.89 -10.96 -13.00
CA ILE A 36 7.60 -11.56 -14.12
C ILE A 36 7.59 -10.53 -15.26
N ASP A 37 8.73 -9.95 -15.55
CA ASP A 37 8.90 -8.98 -16.66
C ASP A 37 9.24 -9.76 -17.94
N CYS A 38 8.29 -9.76 -18.88
CA CYS A 38 8.35 -10.41 -20.18
C CYS A 38 8.77 -9.46 -21.31
N ARG A 39 9.16 -8.22 -21.01
CA ARG A 39 9.70 -7.29 -22.03
C ARG A 39 10.97 -7.85 -22.65
N SER A 40 11.46 -7.22 -23.72
CA SER A 40 12.76 -7.62 -24.27
C SER A 40 13.85 -7.49 -23.21
N PHE A 41 14.88 -8.35 -23.27
CA PHE A 41 16.00 -8.28 -22.33
C PHE A 41 16.69 -6.90 -22.35
N SER A 42 16.76 -6.26 -23.53
CA SER A 42 17.30 -4.90 -23.68
C SER A 42 16.49 -3.88 -22.87
N GLU A 43 15.16 -3.89 -22.98
CA GLU A 43 14.29 -2.99 -22.20
C GLU A 43 14.42 -3.24 -20.69
N TYR A 44 14.61 -4.50 -20.28
CA TYR A 44 14.80 -4.86 -18.88
C TYR A 44 16.12 -4.35 -18.32
N GLU A 45 17.21 -4.44 -19.09
CA GLU A 45 18.54 -3.94 -18.69
C GLU A 45 18.60 -2.42 -18.62
N GLU A 46 17.89 -1.72 -19.51
CA GLU A 46 17.75 -0.26 -19.48
C GLU A 46 17.02 0.22 -18.21
N GLY A 47 16.12 -0.62 -17.68
CA GLY A 47 15.54 -0.44 -16.36
C GLY A 47 14.33 -1.34 -16.14
N HIS A 48 14.18 -1.80 -14.90
CA HIS A 48 13.08 -2.66 -14.49
C HIS A 48 12.58 -2.30 -13.08
N ILE A 49 11.45 -2.89 -12.71
CA ILE A 49 10.84 -2.71 -11.39
C ILE A 49 11.69 -3.48 -10.38
N ILE A 50 12.00 -2.88 -9.23
CA ILE A 50 12.70 -3.60 -8.16
C ILE A 50 11.90 -4.87 -7.81
N ASN A 51 12.61 -5.99 -7.60
CA ASN A 51 12.04 -7.31 -7.32
C ASN A 51 11.34 -8.02 -8.50
N SER A 52 11.38 -7.47 -9.73
CA SER A 52 10.93 -8.23 -10.91
C SER A 52 11.95 -9.29 -11.34
N ILE A 53 11.48 -10.30 -12.07
CA ILE A 53 12.31 -11.30 -12.73
C ILE A 53 12.09 -11.18 -14.23
N HIS A 54 13.16 -10.96 -14.99
CA HIS A 54 13.08 -11.08 -16.44
C HIS A 54 12.84 -12.55 -16.85
N MET A 55 11.83 -12.79 -17.67
CA MET A 55 11.60 -14.08 -18.32
C MET A 55 11.32 -13.88 -19.80
N LYS A 56 11.96 -14.70 -20.64
CA LYS A 56 11.69 -14.69 -22.07
C LYS A 56 10.38 -15.43 -22.34
N SER A 57 9.41 -14.78 -22.98
CA SER A 57 8.24 -15.47 -23.52
C SER A 57 8.65 -16.29 -24.74
N ASN A 58 9.07 -17.53 -24.54
CA ASN A 58 9.13 -18.51 -25.62
C ASN A 58 7.88 -19.39 -25.49
N ASP A 59 7.12 -19.48 -26.58
CA ASP A 59 5.91 -20.26 -26.81
C ASP A 59 5.56 -21.28 -25.71
N ASP A 60 4.47 -20.95 -24.99
CA ASP A 60 3.62 -21.82 -24.16
C ASP A 60 4.08 -22.29 -22.76
N GLU A 61 5.33 -22.08 -22.32
CA GLU A 61 5.74 -22.46 -20.95
C GLU A 61 6.61 -21.42 -20.22
N LEU A 62 6.07 -20.86 -19.12
CA LEU A 62 6.81 -20.01 -18.17
C LEU A 62 7.67 -20.89 -17.25
N LEU A 63 8.94 -21.08 -17.60
CA LEU A 63 9.91 -21.76 -16.74
C LEU A 63 10.38 -20.85 -15.59
N ILE A 64 9.64 -20.86 -14.49
CA ILE A 64 9.99 -20.04 -13.33
C ILE A 64 11.25 -20.62 -12.66
N PRO A 65 12.34 -19.85 -12.45
CA PRO A 65 13.59 -20.38 -11.91
C PRO A 65 13.41 -21.03 -10.54
N TYR A 66 13.82 -22.29 -10.41
CA TYR A 66 13.79 -23.04 -9.16
C TYR A 66 14.60 -22.30 -8.08
N GLY A 67 14.01 -22.09 -6.90
CA GLY A 67 14.68 -21.45 -5.75
C GLY A 67 14.37 -19.97 -5.54
N LYS A 68 13.51 -19.34 -6.35
CA LYS A 68 12.87 -18.07 -5.97
C LYS A 68 11.54 -18.36 -5.24
N ARG A 69 11.10 -17.44 -4.37
CA ARG A 69 9.95 -17.46 -3.44
C ARG A 69 8.56 -17.85 -4.02
N ILE A 70 8.50 -18.44 -5.20
CA ILE A 70 7.31 -18.78 -5.99
C ILE A 70 6.36 -19.70 -5.21
N GLU A 71 6.89 -20.63 -4.41
CA GLU A 71 6.08 -21.55 -3.60
C GLU A 71 5.31 -20.85 -2.45
N ILE A 72 5.65 -19.59 -2.13
CA ILE A 72 5.10 -18.86 -0.96
C ILE A 72 4.39 -17.57 -1.38
N ILE A 73 4.56 -17.09 -2.60
CA ILE A 73 3.95 -15.85 -3.08
C ILE A 73 2.66 -16.19 -3.85
N PRO A 74 1.46 -15.88 -3.31
CA PRO A 74 0.19 -16.27 -3.92
C PRO A 74 -0.18 -15.46 -5.17
N ASN A 75 0.45 -14.30 -5.38
CA ASN A 75 0.12 -13.39 -6.48
C ASN A 75 1.30 -13.23 -7.45
N ILE A 76 1.19 -13.84 -8.63
CA ILE A 76 2.15 -13.68 -9.73
C ILE A 76 1.54 -12.71 -10.75
N ILE A 77 2.32 -11.71 -11.12
CA ILE A 77 1.97 -10.74 -12.14
C ILE A 77 2.89 -10.93 -13.35
N ILE A 78 2.31 -11.12 -14.54
CA ILE A 78 3.05 -11.21 -15.79
C ILE A 78 2.99 -9.85 -16.48
N TYR A 79 4.14 -9.18 -16.57
CA TYR A 79 4.27 -7.87 -17.18
C TYR A 79 4.89 -7.98 -18.58
N ASP A 80 4.07 -7.84 -19.61
CA ASP A 80 4.47 -8.02 -21.02
C ASP A 80 4.21 -6.76 -21.89
N ASN A 81 4.18 -5.57 -21.27
CA ASN A 81 3.72 -4.29 -21.85
C ASN A 81 2.22 -4.21 -22.22
N ASN A 82 1.47 -5.31 -22.27
CA ASN A 82 0.04 -5.33 -22.60
C ASN A 82 -0.87 -5.61 -21.39
N CYS A 83 -0.28 -5.97 -20.25
CA CYS A 83 -1.03 -6.36 -19.07
C CYS A 83 -1.90 -5.21 -18.52
N GLU A 84 -3.22 -5.32 -18.67
CA GLU A 84 -4.21 -4.36 -18.15
C GLU A 84 -4.45 -4.48 -16.63
N ASP A 85 -4.00 -5.58 -16.02
CA ASP A 85 -4.27 -5.96 -14.62
C ASP A 85 -3.16 -5.55 -13.65
N ILE A 86 -2.04 -5.06 -14.16
CA ILE A 86 -0.98 -4.53 -13.31
C ILE A 86 -1.33 -3.09 -12.98
N MET A 87 -0.93 -2.61 -11.80
CA MET A 87 -0.80 -1.20 -11.46
C MET A 87 0.09 -0.36 -12.40
N LEU A 88 0.48 -0.92 -13.53
CA LEU A 88 0.95 -0.24 -14.71
C LEU A 88 -0.33 0.01 -15.51
N SER A 89 -0.87 1.23 -15.38
CA SER A 89 -1.90 1.72 -16.29
C SER A 89 -1.50 1.46 -17.76
N LYS A 90 -2.39 1.80 -18.69
CA LYS A 90 -2.14 1.72 -20.15
C LYS A 90 -0.76 2.23 -20.63
N GLY A 91 -0.02 3.01 -19.83
CA GLY A 91 1.34 3.48 -20.11
C GLY A 91 2.51 2.58 -19.67
N GLY A 92 2.29 1.38 -19.12
CA GLY A 92 3.36 0.40 -18.87
C GLY A 92 4.49 0.88 -17.93
N TYR A 93 5.72 0.42 -18.18
CA TYR A 93 6.92 0.73 -17.39
C TYR A 93 7.26 2.21 -17.41
N GLU A 94 7.05 2.89 -18.53
CA GLU A 94 7.35 4.32 -18.65
C GLU A 94 6.52 5.14 -17.65
N GLU A 95 5.20 4.94 -17.62
CA GLU A 95 4.32 5.64 -16.69
C GLU A 95 4.61 5.27 -15.23
N PHE A 96 4.91 4.00 -14.95
CA PHE A 96 5.34 3.58 -13.62
C PHE A 96 6.64 4.19 -13.19
N SER A 97 7.65 4.21 -14.06
CA SER A 97 8.95 4.79 -13.77
C SER A 97 8.86 6.30 -13.53
N ALA A 98 7.90 6.97 -14.19
CA ALA A 98 7.59 8.37 -13.96
C ALA A 98 6.88 8.60 -12.60
N ARG A 99 5.95 7.72 -12.22
CA ARG A 99 5.19 7.82 -10.97
C ARG A 99 6.00 7.37 -9.74
N PHE A 100 6.78 6.31 -9.89
CA PHE A 100 7.56 5.67 -8.85
C PHE A 100 9.05 5.56 -9.25
N PRO A 101 9.75 6.70 -9.47
CA PRO A 101 11.15 6.70 -9.91
C PRO A 101 12.12 6.10 -8.90
N PHE A 102 11.68 5.89 -7.65
CA PHE A 102 12.43 5.22 -6.59
C PHE A 102 12.24 3.70 -6.56
N MET A 103 11.33 3.16 -7.39
CA MET A 103 11.05 1.73 -7.53
C MET A 103 11.70 1.12 -8.77
N ARG A 104 12.48 1.88 -9.53
CA ARG A 104 13.22 1.38 -10.69
C ARG A 104 14.66 1.05 -10.31
N THR A 105 15.22 0.05 -10.97
CA THR A 105 16.62 -0.33 -10.86
C THR A 105 17.15 -0.83 -12.19
N THR A 106 18.46 -0.70 -12.40
CA THR A 106 19.22 -1.42 -13.44
C THR A 106 20.06 -2.54 -12.84
N LYS A 107 20.17 -2.59 -11.51
CA LYS A 107 20.87 -3.66 -10.79
C LYS A 107 20.03 -4.92 -10.82
N MET A 108 20.59 -5.97 -11.42
CA MET A 108 20.04 -7.31 -11.36
C MET A 108 20.18 -7.88 -9.94
N ILE A 109 19.04 -8.26 -9.33
CA ILE A 109 19.01 -8.80 -7.97
C ILE A 109 18.85 -10.32 -8.04
N TYR A 110 19.90 -11.05 -7.64
CA TYR A 110 19.93 -12.51 -7.75
C TYR A 110 20.06 -13.22 -6.41
N THR A 111 20.64 -12.58 -5.40
CA THR A 111 20.92 -13.22 -4.11
C THR A 111 19.84 -12.94 -3.07
N LEU A 112 19.66 -13.87 -2.12
CA LEU A 112 18.73 -13.68 -0.98
C LEU A 112 19.12 -12.48 -0.12
N CYS A 113 20.43 -12.18 0.02
CA CYS A 113 20.90 -11.01 0.76
C CYS A 113 20.46 -9.71 0.08
N GLU A 114 20.67 -9.59 -1.23
CA GLU A 114 20.24 -8.39 -1.98
C GLU A 114 18.71 -8.25 -2.00
N LEU A 115 17.97 -9.36 -2.02
CA LEU A 115 16.51 -9.34 -1.89
C LEU A 115 16.07 -8.84 -0.51
N SER A 116 16.79 -9.18 0.55
CA SER A 116 16.46 -8.72 1.92
C SER A 116 16.74 -7.24 2.16
N GLU A 117 17.57 -6.62 1.32
CA GLU A 117 17.90 -5.20 1.37
C GLU A 117 16.92 -4.33 0.55
N ILE A 118 15.96 -4.95 -0.13
CA ILE A 118 14.96 -4.21 -0.91
C ILE A 118 14.10 -3.35 0.03
N PRO A 119 14.02 -2.03 -0.20
CA PRO A 119 13.21 -1.16 0.63
C PRO A 119 11.73 -1.52 0.50
N SER A 120 11.05 -1.65 1.64
CA SER A 120 9.61 -1.89 1.67
C SER A 120 8.83 -0.58 1.78
N TYR A 121 7.78 -0.43 0.98
CA TYR A 121 6.91 0.74 1.03
C TYR A 121 5.56 0.39 1.63
N PRO A 122 4.89 1.35 2.30
CA PRO A 122 3.51 1.17 2.74
C PRO A 122 2.58 1.01 1.54
N TYR A 123 1.46 0.34 1.77
CA TYR A 123 0.43 0.14 0.77
C TYR A 123 -0.31 1.45 0.47
N GLU A 124 -0.55 1.73 -0.80
CA GLU A 124 -1.35 2.88 -1.24
C GLU A 124 -2.83 2.49 -1.28
N ILE A 125 -3.66 3.13 -0.44
CA ILE A 125 -5.11 2.91 -0.39
C ILE A 125 -5.84 3.90 -1.29
N ILE A 126 -5.47 5.18 -1.18
CA ILE A 126 -5.97 6.25 -2.07
C ILE A 126 -4.76 6.84 -2.78
N PRO A 127 -4.74 6.79 -4.13
CA PRO A 127 -3.62 7.30 -4.92
C PRO A 127 -3.14 8.68 -4.48
N ASN A 128 -1.85 8.81 -4.18
CA ASN A 128 -1.19 10.04 -3.77
C ASN A 128 -1.80 10.72 -2.53
N SER A 129 -2.50 10.00 -1.66
CA SER A 129 -3.23 10.62 -0.54
C SER A 129 -3.26 9.80 0.73
N LEU A 130 -3.56 8.50 0.67
CA LEU A 130 -3.73 7.66 1.87
C LEU A 130 -2.93 6.36 1.74
N TYR A 131 -2.09 6.11 2.73
CA TYR A 131 -1.21 4.95 2.81
C TYR A 131 -1.45 4.19 4.11
N ILE A 132 -1.28 2.87 4.09
CA ILE A 132 -1.25 2.00 5.27
C ILE A 132 0.08 1.26 5.35
N GLY A 133 0.72 1.28 6.52
CA GLY A 133 2.05 0.70 6.69
C GLY A 133 2.34 0.20 8.09
N ASN A 134 3.56 -0.30 8.28
CA ASN A 134 4.06 -0.74 9.57
C ASN A 134 4.90 0.35 10.26
N PHE A 135 5.33 0.09 11.51
CA PHE A 135 6.08 1.07 12.29
C PHE A 135 7.45 1.39 11.68
N GLU A 136 8.13 0.40 11.09
CA GLU A 136 9.43 0.59 10.44
C GLU A 136 9.32 1.53 9.22
N GLN A 137 8.28 1.36 8.42
CA GLN A 137 7.98 2.24 7.28
C GLN A 137 7.63 3.65 7.73
N ALA A 138 6.95 3.80 8.87
CA ALA A 138 6.60 5.09 9.44
C ALA A 138 7.81 5.88 9.97
N THR A 139 8.87 5.20 10.42
CA THR A 139 10.11 5.85 10.86
C THR A 139 11.18 5.93 9.76
N ALA A 140 10.97 5.21 8.65
CA ALA A 140 11.88 5.20 7.52
C ALA A 140 11.87 6.54 6.75
N THR A 141 13.00 7.25 6.77
CA THR A 141 13.12 8.56 6.09
C THR A 141 12.95 8.49 4.58
N TYR A 142 13.35 7.38 3.95
CA TYR A 142 13.18 7.19 2.50
C TYR A 142 11.70 7.10 2.13
N VAL A 143 10.87 6.44 2.94
CA VAL A 143 9.42 6.34 2.72
C VAL A 143 8.80 7.73 2.71
N GLN A 144 9.13 8.54 3.71
CA GLN A 144 8.54 9.88 3.82
C GLN A 144 8.97 10.80 2.68
N LYS A 145 10.23 10.72 2.23
CA LYS A 145 10.72 11.52 1.11
C LYS A 145 10.14 11.06 -0.23
N ASN A 146 10.17 9.77 -0.51
CA ASN A 146 9.80 9.21 -1.81
C ASN A 146 8.30 9.29 -2.05
N LEU A 147 7.50 8.98 -1.03
CA LEU A 147 6.04 9.09 -1.09
C LEU A 147 5.53 10.48 -0.73
N ARG A 148 6.40 11.40 -0.29
CA ARG A 148 6.08 12.77 0.16
C ARG A 148 5.03 12.78 1.28
N ILE A 149 5.08 11.78 2.16
CA ILE A 149 4.19 11.67 3.31
C ILE A 149 4.56 12.79 4.29
N ASN A 150 3.54 13.52 4.71
CA ASN A 150 3.67 14.67 5.60
C ASN A 150 2.71 14.63 6.80
N VAL A 151 1.84 13.63 6.87
CA VAL A 151 0.89 13.42 7.97
C VAL A 151 0.93 11.96 8.42
N HIS A 152 0.87 11.75 9.74
CA HIS A 152 1.04 10.44 10.35
C HIS A 152 -0.10 10.16 11.33
N VAL A 153 -0.68 8.96 11.22
CA VAL A 153 -1.63 8.42 12.21
C VAL A 153 -0.99 7.20 12.86
N ASN A 154 -0.57 7.37 14.11
CA ASN A 154 0.09 6.32 14.89
C ASN A 154 -0.94 5.52 15.69
N CYS A 155 -1.17 4.27 15.26
CA CYS A 155 -2.02 3.30 15.95
C CYS A 155 -1.24 2.43 16.95
N THR A 156 0.03 2.73 17.22
CA THR A 156 0.88 2.01 18.18
C THR A 156 1.01 2.79 19.49
N ASN A 157 1.49 2.11 20.53
CA ASN A 157 1.87 2.75 21.80
C ASN A 157 3.34 3.20 21.81
N LYS A 158 4.05 3.05 20.68
CA LYS A 158 5.45 3.41 20.53
C LYS A 158 5.55 4.85 20.06
N ILE A 159 6.56 5.55 20.57
CA ILE A 159 6.96 6.87 20.09
C ILE A 159 8.14 6.66 19.14
N GLY A 160 8.01 7.14 17.91
CA GLY A 160 9.06 7.18 16.90
C GLY A 160 9.58 8.60 16.68
N SER A 161 10.79 8.71 16.12
CA SER A 161 11.24 9.97 15.51
C SER A 161 10.60 10.10 14.14
N TYR A 162 9.40 10.68 14.09
CA TYR A 162 8.70 10.98 12.86
C TYR A 162 9.27 12.28 12.26
N ILE A 163 9.21 12.42 10.94
CA ILE A 163 9.59 13.67 10.26
C ILE A 163 8.51 14.75 10.44
N SER A 164 7.31 14.41 10.95
CA SER A 164 6.19 15.32 11.05
C SER A 164 6.24 16.22 12.29
N GLU A 165 5.85 17.48 12.11
CA GLU A 165 5.54 18.41 13.19
C GLU A 165 4.37 17.90 14.05
N SER A 166 4.22 18.42 15.27
CA SER A 166 3.18 17.97 16.22
C SER A 166 1.76 18.09 15.67
N GLU A 167 1.49 19.06 14.79
CA GLU A 167 0.17 19.26 14.20
C GLU A 167 -0.17 18.22 13.11
N ASN A 168 0.85 17.56 12.55
CA ASN A 168 0.70 16.57 11.49
C ASN A 168 0.80 15.13 12.02
N LEU A 169 0.73 14.93 13.33
CA LEU A 169 0.77 13.63 13.98
C LEU A 169 -0.47 13.42 14.84
N LEU A 170 -1.28 12.42 14.48
CA LEU A 170 -2.34 11.91 15.35
C LEU A 170 -1.87 10.63 16.04
N GLN A 171 -1.69 10.68 17.36
CA GLN A 171 -1.41 9.50 18.17
C GLN A 171 -2.68 9.03 18.86
N LEU A 172 -3.15 7.83 18.49
CA LEU A 172 -4.43 7.30 18.95
C LEU A 172 -4.34 6.65 20.34
N ASN A 173 -3.15 6.22 20.82
CA ASN A 173 -2.94 5.61 22.14
C ASN A 173 -3.98 4.52 22.47
N ILE A 174 -4.06 3.49 21.63
CA ILE A 174 -5.12 2.50 21.67
C ILE A 174 -4.82 1.46 22.76
N SER A 175 -5.77 1.23 23.67
CA SER A 175 -5.75 0.11 24.60
C SER A 175 -6.16 -1.20 23.92
N ASP A 176 -5.87 -2.34 24.54
CA ASP A 176 -6.22 -3.67 24.01
C ASP A 176 -7.73 -3.99 24.04
N SER A 177 -8.60 -2.99 24.19
CA SER A 177 -10.06 -3.14 24.28
C SER A 177 -10.77 -2.58 23.05
N ASP A 178 -11.73 -3.34 22.51
CA ASP A 178 -12.48 -2.98 21.29
C ASP A 178 -13.24 -1.65 21.43
N GLU A 179 -13.81 -1.36 22.61
CA GLU A 179 -14.55 -0.11 22.87
C GLU A 179 -13.69 1.15 22.65
N ASP A 180 -12.39 1.07 22.96
CA ASP A 180 -11.47 2.20 22.79
C ASP A 180 -11.20 2.46 21.30
N ILE A 181 -11.11 1.39 20.50
CA ILE A 181 -10.94 1.49 19.04
C ILE A 181 -12.13 2.22 18.43
N TYR A 182 -13.36 1.78 18.71
CA TYR A 182 -14.56 2.39 18.13
C TYR A 182 -14.72 3.86 18.51
N SER A 183 -14.41 4.22 19.77
CA SER A 183 -14.47 5.60 20.23
C SER A 183 -13.52 6.55 19.47
N LYS A 184 -12.45 6.01 18.90
CA LYS A 184 -11.40 6.77 18.21
C LYS A 184 -11.57 6.83 16.69
N ILE A 185 -12.45 6.02 16.11
CA ILE A 185 -12.69 6.01 14.66
C ILE A 185 -13.17 7.39 14.18
N GLU A 186 -14.11 8.02 14.89
CA GLU A 186 -14.62 9.34 14.49
C GLU A 186 -13.54 10.42 14.51
N THR A 187 -12.71 10.44 15.56
CA THR A 187 -11.56 11.34 15.69
C THR A 187 -10.57 11.14 14.54
N CYS A 188 -10.24 9.88 14.24
CA CYS A 188 -9.34 9.52 13.15
C CYS A 188 -9.91 9.95 11.79
N ASN A 189 -11.19 9.68 11.53
CA ASN A 189 -11.87 10.06 10.30
C ASN A 189 -11.85 11.57 10.07
N ASN A 190 -12.20 12.34 11.10
CA ASN A 190 -12.19 13.81 11.02
C ASN A 190 -10.78 14.35 10.72
N PHE A 191 -9.76 13.79 11.37
CA PHE A 191 -8.37 14.15 11.12
C PHE A 191 -7.96 13.86 9.67
N ILE A 192 -8.26 12.65 9.18
CA ILE A 192 -7.98 12.26 7.79
C ILE A 192 -8.70 13.21 6.82
N GLU A 193 -9.98 13.49 7.02
CA GLU A 193 -10.76 14.36 6.13
C GLU A 193 -10.16 15.78 6.03
N ILE A 194 -9.71 16.36 7.15
CA ILE A 194 -9.09 17.69 7.17
C ILE A 194 -7.80 17.70 6.35
N HIS A 195 -6.93 16.73 6.55
CA HIS A 195 -5.65 16.66 5.84
C HIS A 195 -5.82 16.31 4.35
N LEU A 196 -6.80 15.48 4.00
CA LEU A 196 -7.13 15.19 2.60
C LEU A 196 -7.58 16.46 1.85
N ARG A 197 -8.37 17.34 2.48
CA ARG A 197 -8.78 18.63 1.88
C ARG A 197 -7.59 19.58 1.65
N GLN A 198 -6.49 19.37 2.36
CA GLN A 198 -5.25 20.13 2.21
C GLN A 198 -4.27 19.47 1.22
N PHE A 199 -4.68 18.41 0.51
CA PHE A 199 -3.84 17.62 -0.39
C PHE A 199 -2.59 17.02 0.30
N HIS A 200 -2.69 16.80 1.60
CA HIS A 200 -1.65 16.10 2.36
C HIS A 200 -1.65 14.60 2.05
N ARG A 201 -0.50 13.99 2.31
CA ARG A 201 -0.25 12.56 2.12
C ARG A 201 -0.11 11.89 3.48
N ILE A 202 -1.06 11.04 3.79
CA ILE A 202 -1.30 10.53 5.12
C ILE A 202 -0.84 9.07 5.19
N LEU A 203 -0.02 8.75 6.19
CA LEU A 203 0.36 7.37 6.51
C LEU A 203 -0.29 6.94 7.82
N ILE A 204 -1.17 5.95 7.74
CA ILE A 204 -1.74 5.26 8.90
C ILE A 204 -0.91 4.01 9.16
N PHE A 205 -0.43 3.82 10.38
CA PHE A 205 0.42 2.67 10.67
C PHE A 205 0.17 2.05 12.04
N SER A 206 0.39 0.74 12.08
CA SER A 206 0.43 -0.06 13.32
C SER A 206 1.76 -0.82 13.37
N ASP A 207 1.93 -1.75 14.32
CA ASP A 207 3.19 -2.50 14.42
C ASP A 207 3.53 -3.24 13.12
N ASN A 208 2.53 -3.90 12.50
CA ASN A 208 2.70 -4.70 11.28
C ASN A 208 1.92 -4.15 10.08
N GLY A 209 1.09 -3.11 10.25
CA GLY A 209 0.31 -2.51 9.16
C GLY A 209 -0.97 -3.24 8.76
N VAL A 210 -1.27 -4.40 9.35
CA VAL A 210 -2.45 -5.23 9.01
C VAL A 210 -3.52 -5.32 10.11
N GLY A 211 -3.21 -4.88 11.33
CA GLY A 211 -4.13 -4.96 12.47
C GLY A 211 -4.92 -3.67 12.67
N ARG A 212 -4.63 -2.96 13.77
CA ARG A 212 -5.31 -1.71 14.17
C ARG A 212 -5.40 -0.67 13.04
N SER A 213 -4.32 -0.48 12.29
CA SER A 213 -4.29 0.47 11.17
C SER A 213 -5.32 0.15 10.08
N ALA A 214 -5.59 -1.15 9.83
CA ALA A 214 -6.58 -1.57 8.84
C ALA A 214 -8.00 -1.23 9.31
N ILE A 215 -8.29 -1.34 10.61
CA ILE A 215 -9.59 -0.98 11.19
C ILE A 215 -9.87 0.52 10.99
N PHE A 216 -8.90 1.40 11.22
CA PHE A 216 -9.10 2.84 11.00
C PHE A 216 -9.25 3.20 9.52
N VAL A 217 -8.47 2.58 8.64
CA VAL A 217 -8.66 2.75 7.18
C VAL A 217 -10.06 2.29 6.79
N LEU A 218 -10.50 1.14 7.28
CA LEU A 218 -11.83 0.60 7.00
C LEU A 218 -12.93 1.53 7.51
N GLY A 219 -12.84 2.00 8.76
CA GLY A 219 -13.77 2.96 9.35
C GLY A 219 -13.82 4.28 8.58
N PHE A 220 -12.69 4.73 8.03
CA PHE A 220 -12.64 5.90 7.15
C PHE A 220 -13.33 5.66 5.82
N LEU A 221 -13.03 4.56 5.13
CA LEU A 221 -13.66 4.21 3.85
C LEU A 221 -15.17 4.01 4.01
N MET A 222 -15.61 3.38 5.10
CA MET A 222 -17.02 3.21 5.43
C MET A 222 -17.72 4.57 5.59
N ASN A 223 -17.12 5.52 6.31
CA ASN A 223 -17.68 6.87 6.44
C ASN A 223 -17.69 7.64 5.10
N LEU A 224 -16.63 7.51 4.30
CA LEU A 224 -16.49 8.16 2.99
C LEU A 224 -17.56 7.67 2.01
N TYR A 225 -17.81 6.36 1.95
CA TYR A 225 -18.77 5.74 1.03
C TYR A 225 -20.17 5.56 1.64
N LYS A 226 -20.39 5.99 2.89
CA LYS A 226 -21.66 5.84 3.64
C LYS A 226 -22.14 4.37 3.74
N ILE A 227 -21.22 3.49 4.09
CA ILE A 227 -21.40 2.03 4.21
C ILE A 227 -21.38 1.61 5.69
N SER A 228 -22.23 0.65 6.09
CA SER A 228 -22.19 0.00 7.42
C SER A 228 -22.08 -1.52 7.32
N TYR A 229 -21.48 -2.16 8.33
CA TYR A 229 -21.26 -3.61 8.43
C TYR A 229 -22.01 -4.20 9.66
N GLU A 230 -22.43 -5.47 9.61
CA GLU A 230 -23.10 -6.20 10.71
C GLU A 230 -22.11 -6.91 11.66
#